data_AF-A0A2B4S0M0-F1
#
_entry.id   AF-A0A2B4S0M0-F1
#
_cell.length_a   1.000
_cell.length_b   1.000
_cell.length_c   1.000
_cell.angle_alpha   90.00
_cell.angle_beta   90.00
_cell.angle_gamma   90.00
#
_symmetry.space_group_name_H-M   'P 1'
#
loop_
_entity.id
_entity.type
_entity.pdbx_description
1 polymer ?
#
loop_
_entity_poly.entity_id
_entity_poly.type
_entity_poly.pdbx_seq_one_letter_code
_entity_poly.pdbx_strand_id
1 'polypeptide(L)'
;MAVQLTHFYFVWLFLAGAVQFSSTQESEAEPMCMVEYQKLGCFKDNKKSPRLLEKLIFTDREDPQSPVRSNFSIDWGSWNTYLPKLACRCAEKAAENKFTHFGLQFYGKFCNTPVDIIIALDASGSVLKENWDKSVDFATQLGKKLLTLNAESRMGVIDFSQVADEAIEPSGDQKLLEWKLNDLKNRYQNGNTRTELPLKKAAEIFQRINRSSAKKVLMILTDGQTTPLNYKPGKELIQEPMNSLRTMGVHVIAVGIGALVNNKELNIMASEPKNENVVHVQDYDKVLTIMESITQIVCSAEEPQSPESLLPSVAPAEPISISLYVCMYVCMLNVTICLSVEAEPMCMVEYQKLGCFKDNKKSPRLLEKLIFTDREDPKSPVRSNFSIDWGSWNTYLPKLACRCAEKAAENKFTHFGLQFYGECWSSPEAAEKYNQLGPASSDSCLTSDYQPCPEDPKAIDVECVGKTFVNYVYTIRKSEGNIDARCPVPFKPVGCFKDNQKRNARPLDELLLTYRDPNSPKYSGTRIDWGEWDDYLNDLVCRCAEKAKEKKYSHFGLQYHGECWSGPEAGETFSKNGPSEADNCIGRGFKTCNPLVDDICVGREKTNFVFSLY
;
A
#
# COMPACT_ATOMS: atom_id res chain seq x y z
N MET A 1 1.37 -41.75 -21.82
CA MET A 1 0.38 -42.83 -21.94
C MET A 1 -0.53 -42.47 -23.09
N ALA A 2 -0.64 -43.35 -24.08
CA ALA A 2 -1.52 -43.19 -25.23
C ALA A 2 -2.95 -43.56 -24.84
N VAL A 3 -3.95 -42.78 -25.27
CA VAL A 3 -5.34 -43.24 -25.46
C VAL A 3 -5.91 -42.57 -26.71
N GLN A 4 -6.74 -43.36 -27.39
CA GLN A 4 -7.12 -43.37 -28.79
C GLN A 4 -8.41 -42.59 -29.07
N LEU A 5 -8.56 -42.16 -30.33
CA LEU A 5 -9.76 -41.58 -30.95
C LEU A 5 -10.96 -42.55 -30.97
N THR A 6 -12.18 -42.00 -30.89
CA THR A 6 -13.37 -42.53 -31.59
C THR A 6 -14.30 -41.40 -32.07
N HIS A 7 -14.81 -41.59 -33.29
CA HIS A 7 -15.67 -40.71 -34.11
C HIS A 7 -17.06 -40.46 -33.50
N PHE A 8 -17.83 -39.46 -33.98
CA PHE A 8 -19.21 -39.65 -34.51
C PHE A 8 -19.73 -38.42 -35.32
N TYR A 9 -19.94 -38.65 -36.63
CA TYR A 9 -20.96 -38.18 -37.59
C TYR A 9 -21.32 -36.70 -37.86
N PHE A 10 -21.17 -36.35 -39.16
CA PHE A 10 -21.86 -35.27 -39.88
C PHE A 10 -23.31 -35.66 -40.23
N VAL A 11 -24.25 -34.73 -40.08
CA VAL A 11 -25.50 -34.68 -40.87
C VAL A 11 -25.71 -33.24 -41.33
N TRP A 12 -25.73 -33.04 -42.65
CA TRP A 12 -26.13 -31.81 -43.32
C TRP A 12 -27.65 -31.74 -43.43
N LEU A 13 -28.23 -30.56 -43.17
CA LEU A 13 -29.58 -30.19 -43.58
C LEU A 13 -29.56 -28.74 -44.07
N PHE A 14 -29.56 -28.59 -45.39
CA PHE A 14 -29.87 -27.33 -46.09
C PHE A 14 -31.39 -27.13 -46.10
N LEU A 15 -31.86 -25.96 -45.70
CA LEU A 15 -33.10 -25.38 -46.21
C LEU A 15 -32.81 -23.97 -46.68
N ALA A 16 -32.84 -23.81 -48.01
CA ALA A 16 -32.77 -22.54 -48.70
C ALA A 16 -34.13 -21.81 -48.59
N GLY A 17 -34.10 -20.57 -48.14
CA GLY A 17 -35.19 -19.60 -48.30
C GLY A 17 -34.60 -18.36 -48.97
N ALA A 18 -34.89 -18.17 -50.25
CA ALA A 18 -34.51 -17.00 -51.01
C ALA A 18 -35.37 -15.80 -50.59
N VAL A 19 -34.73 -14.68 -50.23
CA VAL A 19 -35.36 -13.36 -50.23
C VAL A 19 -34.47 -12.43 -51.04
N GLN A 20 -35.10 -11.77 -52.01
CA GLN A 20 -34.52 -10.90 -53.04
C GLN A 20 -34.10 -9.56 -52.43
N PHE A 21 -32.87 -9.13 -52.74
CA PHE A 21 -32.32 -7.81 -52.39
C PHE A 21 -32.99 -6.68 -53.18
N SER A 22 -33.23 -5.53 -52.52
CA SER A 22 -33.21 -4.21 -53.17
C SER A 22 -32.25 -3.28 -52.42
N SER A 23 -31.20 -2.86 -53.15
CA SER A 23 -30.37 -1.64 -53.05
C SER A 23 -30.46 -0.78 -51.79
N THR A 24 -29.40 -0.24 -51.19
CA THR A 24 -27.95 -0.14 -51.49
C THR A 24 -27.39 0.57 -50.25
N GLN A 25 -26.38 0.03 -49.59
CA GLN A 25 -25.17 0.76 -49.24
C GLN A 25 -24.14 -0.25 -48.72
N GLU A 26 -22.96 -0.20 -49.32
CA GLU A 26 -21.83 -1.10 -49.12
C GLU A 26 -21.44 -1.16 -47.64
N SER A 27 -21.66 -2.31 -47.00
CA SER A 27 -20.80 -2.74 -45.90
C SER A 27 -19.69 -3.59 -46.51
N GLU A 28 -18.48 -3.05 -46.59
CA GLU A 28 -17.29 -3.85 -46.88
C GLU A 28 -17.20 -4.97 -45.83
N ALA A 29 -17.49 -6.20 -46.24
CA ALA A 29 -17.23 -7.37 -45.43
C ALA A 29 -15.71 -7.48 -45.24
N GLU A 30 -15.26 -7.52 -43.98
CA GLU A 30 -13.85 -7.68 -43.64
C GLU A 30 -13.31 -8.99 -44.26
N PRO A 31 -12.10 -9.00 -44.85
CA PRO A 31 -11.57 -10.21 -45.47
C PRO A 31 -11.30 -11.27 -44.39
N MET A 32 -11.99 -12.42 -44.53
CA MET A 32 -11.79 -13.62 -43.74
C MET A 32 -10.34 -14.10 -43.85
N CYS A 33 -9.76 -14.55 -42.73
CA CYS A 33 -8.43 -15.14 -42.73
C CYS A 33 -8.38 -16.39 -43.63
N MET A 34 -7.36 -16.52 -44.48
CA MET A 34 -7.29 -17.66 -45.41
C MET A 34 -6.90 -18.98 -44.74
N VAL A 35 -6.49 -18.92 -43.46
CA VAL A 35 -6.13 -20.10 -42.64
C VAL A 35 -7.03 -20.13 -41.41
N GLU A 36 -7.70 -21.27 -41.19
CA GLU A 36 -8.38 -21.54 -39.94
C GLU A 36 -7.38 -21.83 -38.82
N TYR A 37 -7.58 -21.22 -37.65
CA TYR A 37 -6.76 -21.45 -36.47
C TYR A 37 -7.63 -21.38 -35.20
N GLN A 38 -7.18 -22.09 -34.15
CA GLN A 38 -7.84 -22.10 -32.84
C GLN A 38 -6.98 -21.35 -31.80
N LYS A 39 -7.65 -20.58 -30.93
CA LYS A 39 -6.99 -19.93 -29.78
C LYS A 39 -6.76 -20.95 -28.67
N LEU A 40 -5.49 -21.15 -28.28
CA LEU A 40 -5.11 -22.13 -27.25
C LEU A 40 -4.82 -21.50 -25.87
N GLY A 41 -4.65 -20.17 -25.79
CA GLY A 41 -4.38 -19.44 -24.54
C GLY A 41 -3.03 -18.72 -24.52
N CYS A 42 -2.65 -18.17 -23.36
CA CYS A 42 -1.39 -17.46 -23.14
C CYS A 42 -0.37 -18.36 -22.42
N PHE A 43 0.86 -18.39 -22.92
CA PHE A 43 1.95 -19.23 -22.39
C PHE A 43 3.17 -18.38 -22.06
N LYS A 44 3.81 -18.65 -20.91
CA LYS A 44 4.99 -17.90 -20.44
C LYS A 44 6.24 -18.29 -21.23
N ASP A 45 6.78 -17.37 -22.02
CA ASP A 45 8.10 -17.51 -22.65
C ASP A 45 9.20 -17.10 -21.64
N ASN A 46 10.17 -17.97 -21.38
CA ASN A 46 11.20 -17.75 -20.36
C ASN A 46 12.41 -16.93 -20.86
N LYS A 47 12.37 -16.46 -22.13
CA LYS A 47 13.43 -15.70 -22.84
C LYS A 47 14.81 -16.39 -22.90
N LYS A 48 14.98 -17.56 -22.28
CA LYS A 48 16.22 -18.35 -22.28
C LYS A 48 16.15 -19.34 -23.43
N SER A 49 17.30 -19.59 -24.08
CA SER A 49 17.38 -20.56 -25.17
C SER A 49 17.36 -21.99 -24.60
N PRO A 50 16.60 -22.93 -25.19
CA PRO A 50 15.67 -22.74 -26.31
C PRO A 50 14.34 -22.12 -25.87
N ARG A 51 13.81 -21.19 -26.68
CA ARG A 51 12.48 -20.61 -26.48
C ARG A 51 11.40 -21.64 -26.80
N LEU A 52 10.20 -21.48 -26.22
CA LEU A 52 9.03 -22.32 -26.53
C LEU A 52 8.67 -22.30 -28.04
N LEU A 53 8.80 -21.13 -28.67
CA LEU A 53 8.73 -20.96 -30.12
C LEU A 53 10.03 -20.32 -30.58
N GLU A 54 10.92 -21.14 -31.14
CA GLU A 54 12.31 -20.77 -31.41
C GLU A 54 12.49 -19.80 -32.59
N LYS A 55 11.51 -19.72 -33.49
CA LYS A 55 11.60 -18.95 -34.74
C LYS A 55 10.67 -17.75 -34.74
N LEU A 56 11.25 -16.56 -34.95
CA LEU A 56 10.49 -15.38 -35.34
C LEU A 56 10.16 -15.48 -36.83
N ILE A 57 8.88 -15.65 -37.15
CA ILE A 57 8.40 -15.87 -38.52
C ILE A 57 7.82 -14.60 -39.17
N PHE A 58 7.45 -13.61 -38.35
CA PHE A 58 6.73 -12.41 -38.77
C PHE A 58 6.87 -11.30 -37.72
N THR A 59 7.06 -10.03 -38.13
CA THR A 59 7.03 -8.88 -37.21
C THR A 59 6.55 -7.58 -37.87
N ASP A 60 5.64 -6.87 -37.18
CA ASP A 60 5.22 -5.50 -37.50
C ASP A 60 5.96 -4.45 -36.65
N ARG A 61 6.79 -4.90 -35.70
CA ARG A 61 7.64 -4.02 -34.90
C ARG A 61 8.58 -3.26 -35.83
N GLU A 62 8.73 -1.97 -35.57
CA GLU A 62 9.74 -1.13 -36.21
C GLU A 62 11.14 -1.57 -35.77
N ASP A 63 11.65 -2.59 -36.45
CA ASP A 63 13.00 -3.09 -36.35
C ASP A 63 13.59 -3.13 -37.76
N PRO A 64 14.43 -2.14 -38.12
CA PRO A 64 15.05 -2.07 -39.44
C PRO A 64 15.95 -3.28 -39.77
N GLN A 65 16.37 -4.06 -38.77
CA GLN A 65 17.28 -5.19 -38.95
C GLN A 65 16.57 -6.55 -39.02
N SER A 66 15.25 -6.59 -38.81
CA SER A 66 14.53 -7.87 -38.83
C SER A 66 14.33 -8.39 -40.26
N PRO A 67 14.79 -9.62 -40.58
CA PRO A 67 14.66 -10.20 -41.92
C PRO A 67 13.22 -10.64 -42.25
N VAL A 68 12.32 -10.63 -41.26
CA VAL A 68 10.91 -11.04 -41.38
C VAL A 68 9.94 -9.88 -41.10
N ARG A 69 10.41 -8.65 -41.31
CA ARG A 69 9.61 -7.44 -41.15
C ARG A 69 8.50 -7.35 -42.21
N SER A 70 7.32 -6.92 -41.80
CA SER A 70 6.20 -6.65 -42.70
C SER A 70 6.16 -5.17 -43.15
N ASN A 71 5.29 -4.88 -44.11
CA ASN A 71 5.00 -3.51 -44.56
C ASN A 71 3.89 -2.83 -43.74
N PHE A 72 3.41 -3.46 -42.67
CA PHE A 72 2.39 -2.91 -41.78
C PHE A 72 3.05 -2.31 -40.53
N SER A 73 2.56 -1.14 -40.12
CA SER A 73 2.91 -0.56 -38.83
C SER A 73 1.90 -0.98 -37.76
N ILE A 74 2.36 -1.06 -36.52
CA ILE A 74 1.49 -1.34 -35.38
C ILE A 74 0.50 -0.17 -35.22
N ASP A 75 -0.79 -0.45 -35.36
CA ASP A 75 -1.86 0.52 -35.05
C ASP A 75 -2.30 0.35 -33.58
N TRP A 76 -1.73 1.19 -32.73
CA TRP A 76 -2.07 1.24 -31.31
C TRP A 76 -3.45 1.86 -31.03
N GLY A 77 -4.01 2.64 -31.95
CA GLY A 77 -5.30 3.33 -31.79
C GLY A 77 -6.51 2.46 -32.13
N SER A 78 -6.31 1.36 -32.88
CA SER A 78 -7.37 0.46 -33.33
C SER A 78 -7.09 -1.00 -32.99
N TRP A 79 -6.56 -1.27 -31.79
CA TRP A 79 -6.04 -2.58 -31.39
C TRP A 79 -6.99 -3.75 -31.64
N ASN A 80 -8.29 -3.58 -31.37
CA ASN A 80 -9.32 -4.61 -31.58
C ASN A 80 -9.49 -5.02 -33.06
N THR A 81 -9.10 -4.16 -34.00
CA THR A 81 -9.09 -4.47 -35.43
C THR A 81 -7.70 -4.93 -35.90
N TYR A 82 -6.64 -4.39 -35.28
CA TYR A 82 -5.27 -4.71 -35.64
C TYR A 82 -4.86 -6.12 -35.20
N LEU A 83 -5.15 -6.51 -33.94
CA LEU A 83 -4.70 -7.77 -33.37
C LEU A 83 -5.25 -9.00 -34.11
N PRO A 84 -6.55 -9.07 -34.48
CA PRO A 84 -7.05 -10.16 -35.32
C PRO A 84 -6.36 -10.23 -36.68
N LYS A 85 -6.08 -9.08 -37.32
CA LYS A 85 -5.38 -9.02 -38.60
C LYS A 85 -3.92 -9.50 -38.47
N LEU A 86 -3.23 -9.15 -37.38
CA LEU A 86 -1.89 -9.70 -37.11
C LEU A 86 -1.94 -11.21 -36.87
N ALA A 87 -2.88 -11.69 -36.06
CA ALA A 87 -3.05 -13.11 -35.78
C ALA A 87 -3.22 -13.90 -37.08
N CYS A 88 -4.03 -13.39 -38.00
CA CYS A 88 -4.22 -13.98 -39.31
C CYS A 88 -2.93 -14.04 -40.13
N ARG A 89 -2.19 -12.92 -40.27
CA ARG A 89 -0.92 -12.89 -41.00
C ARG A 89 0.10 -13.88 -40.42
N CYS A 90 0.15 -14.01 -39.09
CA CYS A 90 0.99 -14.99 -38.43
C CYS A 90 0.54 -16.44 -38.67
N ALA A 91 -0.77 -16.70 -38.71
CA ALA A 91 -1.33 -18.02 -39.03
C ALA A 91 -0.99 -18.43 -40.47
N GLU A 92 -1.19 -17.54 -41.44
CA GLU A 92 -0.81 -17.73 -42.84
C GLU A 92 0.68 -18.00 -42.97
N LYS A 93 1.52 -17.20 -42.30
CA LYS A 93 2.97 -17.38 -42.34
C LYS A 93 3.44 -18.66 -41.68
N ALA A 94 2.79 -19.08 -40.59
CA ALA A 94 3.07 -20.34 -39.92
C ALA A 94 2.73 -21.53 -40.83
N ALA A 95 1.57 -21.48 -41.51
CA ALA A 95 1.14 -22.49 -42.45
C ALA A 95 2.10 -22.63 -43.65
N GLU A 96 2.54 -21.50 -44.24
CA GLU A 96 3.57 -21.49 -45.30
C GLU A 96 4.86 -22.21 -44.87
N ASN A 97 5.27 -22.02 -43.62
CA ASN A 97 6.47 -22.63 -43.05
C ASN A 97 6.24 -24.03 -42.47
N LYS A 98 5.02 -24.58 -42.64
CA LYS A 98 4.60 -25.90 -42.11
C LYS A 98 4.71 -26.01 -40.57
N PHE A 99 4.55 -24.90 -39.86
CA PHE A 99 4.42 -24.92 -38.40
C PHE A 99 2.98 -25.24 -38.00
N THR A 100 2.82 -26.09 -37.00
CA THR A 100 1.51 -26.47 -36.45
C THR A 100 1.03 -25.51 -35.36
N HIS A 101 1.94 -24.68 -34.83
CA HIS A 101 1.67 -23.72 -33.77
C HIS A 101 2.36 -22.40 -34.09
N PHE A 102 1.72 -21.30 -33.73
CA PHE A 102 2.31 -19.97 -33.75
C PHE A 102 1.91 -19.23 -32.47
N GLY A 103 2.68 -18.21 -32.13
CA GLY A 103 2.42 -17.36 -30.97
C GLY A 103 2.62 -15.91 -31.35
N LEU A 104 1.81 -15.04 -30.77
CA LEU A 104 1.98 -13.59 -30.88
C LEU A 104 2.71 -13.12 -29.63
N GLN A 105 3.88 -12.51 -29.84
CA GLN A 105 4.63 -11.88 -28.76
C GLN A 105 4.64 -10.37 -28.97
N PHE A 106 4.04 -9.66 -28.03
CA PHE A 106 4.09 -8.19 -27.98
C PHE A 106 4.81 -7.75 -26.72
N TYR A 107 5.53 -6.64 -26.83
CA TYR A 107 5.95 -5.83 -25.69
C TYR A 107 4.96 -4.67 -25.60
N GLY A 108 3.83 -4.91 -24.96
CA GLY A 108 2.79 -3.92 -24.67
C GLY A 108 2.32 -4.11 -23.23
N LYS A 109 2.05 -3.01 -22.53
CA LYS A 109 1.58 -3.05 -21.15
C LYS A 109 0.05 -3.19 -21.18
N PHE A 110 -0.47 -4.42 -21.09
CA PHE A 110 -1.91 -4.69 -21.07
C PHE A 110 -2.45 -4.72 -19.64
N CYS A 111 -3.71 -4.31 -19.45
CA CYS A 111 -4.47 -4.65 -18.26
C CYS A 111 -4.94 -6.11 -18.41
N ASN A 112 -4.21 -7.06 -17.80
CA ASN A 112 -4.51 -8.51 -17.91
C ASN A 112 -5.88 -8.90 -17.32
N THR A 113 -6.40 -8.09 -16.40
CA THR A 113 -7.72 -8.22 -15.80
C THR A 113 -8.57 -7.02 -16.22
N PRO A 114 -9.86 -7.19 -16.55
CA PRO A 114 -10.76 -6.06 -16.76
C PRO A 114 -10.78 -5.13 -15.54
N VAL A 115 -10.96 -3.83 -15.77
CA VAL A 115 -11.03 -2.83 -14.70
C VAL A 115 -12.34 -2.06 -14.79
N ASP A 116 -13.07 -1.99 -13.69
CA ASP A 116 -14.16 -1.04 -13.51
C ASP A 116 -13.58 0.17 -12.76
N ILE A 117 -13.25 1.23 -13.51
CA ILE A 117 -12.71 2.48 -12.95
C ILE A 117 -13.81 3.54 -12.80
N ILE A 118 -13.86 4.19 -11.64
CA ILE A 118 -14.66 5.40 -11.41
C ILE A 118 -13.69 6.56 -11.21
N ILE A 119 -13.86 7.64 -11.97
CA ILE A 119 -13.06 8.86 -11.82
C ILE A 119 -13.89 9.94 -11.12
N ALA A 120 -13.48 10.33 -9.91
CA ALA A 120 -14.05 11.45 -9.19
C ALA A 120 -13.30 12.74 -9.54
N LEU A 121 -13.98 13.71 -10.15
CA LEU A 121 -13.43 14.98 -10.60
C LEU A 121 -13.96 16.13 -9.74
N ASP A 122 -13.02 16.89 -9.16
CA ASP A 122 -13.33 18.09 -8.38
C ASP A 122 -13.78 19.24 -9.29
N ALA A 123 -15.00 19.73 -9.06
CA ALA A 123 -15.65 20.86 -9.72
C ALA A 123 -15.84 22.05 -8.76
N SER A 124 -15.07 22.10 -7.67
CA SER A 124 -15.13 23.17 -6.67
C SER A 124 -14.61 24.51 -7.19
N GLY A 125 -14.84 25.56 -6.42
CA GLY A 125 -14.46 26.93 -6.78
C GLY A 125 -12.95 27.15 -6.95
N SER A 126 -12.10 26.39 -6.24
CA SER A 126 -10.63 26.50 -6.35
C SER A 126 -10.10 26.05 -7.70
N VAL A 127 -10.77 25.06 -8.30
CA VAL A 127 -10.35 24.46 -9.57
C VAL A 127 -10.40 25.47 -10.70
N LEU A 128 -11.45 26.30 -10.79
CA LEU A 128 -11.78 27.16 -11.94
C LEU A 128 -12.21 26.38 -13.19
N LYS A 129 -13.01 27.03 -14.06
CA LYS A 129 -13.58 26.41 -15.26
C LYS A 129 -12.54 25.87 -16.25
N GLU A 130 -11.42 26.57 -16.42
CA GLU A 130 -10.38 26.16 -17.36
C GLU A 130 -9.71 24.84 -16.94
N ASN A 131 -9.42 24.70 -15.65
CA ASN A 131 -8.81 23.48 -15.09
C ASN A 131 -9.81 22.33 -15.00
N TRP A 132 -11.10 22.63 -14.77
CA TRP A 132 -12.17 21.65 -14.90
C TRP A 132 -12.16 20.99 -16.29
N ASP A 133 -12.02 21.80 -17.35
CA ASP A 133 -11.95 21.26 -18.72
C ASP A 133 -10.73 20.36 -18.92
N LYS A 134 -9.59 20.72 -18.33
CA LYS A 134 -8.36 19.90 -18.34
C LYS A 134 -8.56 18.57 -17.59
N SER A 135 -9.26 18.57 -16.46
CA SER A 135 -9.62 17.35 -15.72
C SER A 135 -10.53 16.42 -16.52
N VAL A 136 -11.53 16.97 -17.21
CA VAL A 136 -12.42 16.20 -18.09
C VAL A 136 -11.66 15.66 -19.30
N ASP A 137 -10.73 16.42 -19.87
CA ASP A 137 -9.87 15.97 -20.96
C ASP A 137 -8.91 14.83 -20.53
N PHE A 138 -8.35 14.92 -19.32
CA PHE A 138 -7.57 13.83 -18.75
C PHE A 138 -8.40 12.56 -18.56
N ALA A 139 -9.60 12.67 -17.99
CA ALA A 139 -10.51 11.53 -17.84
C ALA A 139 -10.86 10.91 -19.20
N THR A 140 -11.09 11.74 -20.21
CA THR A 140 -11.35 11.31 -21.59
C THR A 140 -10.18 10.50 -22.16
N GLN A 141 -8.96 11.00 -22.03
CA GLN A 141 -7.77 10.30 -22.56
C GLN A 141 -7.48 9.00 -21.80
N LEU A 142 -7.62 9.01 -20.48
CA LEU A 142 -7.45 7.80 -19.67
C LEU A 142 -8.51 6.74 -20.03
N GLY A 143 -9.77 7.13 -20.16
CA GLY A 143 -10.86 6.24 -20.58
C GLY A 143 -10.58 5.57 -21.92
N LYS A 144 -10.25 6.35 -22.95
CA LYS A 144 -9.88 5.82 -24.29
C LYS A 144 -8.74 4.81 -24.18
N LYS A 145 -7.70 5.14 -23.41
CA LYS A 145 -6.52 4.28 -23.25
C LYS A 145 -6.87 2.98 -22.54
N LEU A 146 -7.57 3.03 -21.41
CA LEU A 146 -7.93 1.84 -20.62
C LEU A 146 -8.86 0.89 -21.38
N LEU A 147 -9.86 1.41 -22.09
CA LEU A 147 -10.77 0.60 -22.90
C LEU A 147 -10.06 -0.04 -24.11
N THR A 148 -8.98 0.58 -24.60
CA THR A 148 -8.12 -0.01 -25.62
C THR A 148 -7.21 -1.10 -25.04
N LEU A 149 -6.74 -0.95 -23.80
CA LEU A 149 -5.89 -1.93 -23.13
C LEU A 149 -6.66 -3.19 -22.70
N ASN A 150 -7.96 -3.07 -22.38
CA ASN A 150 -8.85 -4.19 -22.15
C ASN A 150 -10.31 -3.79 -22.47
N ALA A 151 -10.89 -4.40 -23.49
CA ALA A 151 -12.22 -4.08 -24.01
C ALA A 151 -13.37 -4.44 -23.06
N GLU A 152 -13.11 -5.27 -22.04
CA GLU A 152 -14.10 -5.59 -21.01
C GLU A 152 -14.08 -4.60 -19.85
N SER A 153 -13.13 -3.67 -19.81
CA SER A 153 -13.08 -2.61 -18.79
C SER A 153 -14.27 -1.66 -18.93
N ARG A 154 -14.62 -0.98 -17.84
CA ARG A 154 -15.66 0.05 -17.82
C ARG A 154 -15.14 1.29 -17.11
N MET A 155 -15.60 2.45 -17.56
CA MET A 155 -15.28 3.74 -16.96
C MET A 155 -16.56 4.45 -16.56
N GLY A 156 -16.62 4.94 -15.32
CA GLY A 156 -17.62 5.89 -14.85
C GLY A 156 -16.98 7.19 -14.37
N VAL A 157 -17.79 8.24 -14.19
CA VAL A 157 -17.33 9.55 -13.70
C VAL A 157 -18.29 10.06 -12.64
N ILE A 158 -17.71 10.57 -11.54
CA ILE A 158 -18.40 11.34 -10.52
C ILE A 158 -17.88 12.78 -10.61
N ASP A 159 -18.76 13.76 -10.75
CA ASP A 159 -18.41 15.17 -10.54
C ASP A 159 -18.79 15.58 -9.12
N PHE A 160 -17.91 16.30 -8.42
CA PHE A 160 -18.21 16.73 -7.06
C PHE A 160 -17.77 18.15 -6.75
N SER A 161 -18.56 18.80 -5.91
CA SER A 161 -18.20 20.03 -5.19
C SER A 161 -18.85 19.95 -3.81
N GLN A 162 -19.87 20.76 -3.55
CA GLN A 162 -20.70 20.71 -2.34
C GLN A 162 -21.68 19.52 -2.35
N VAL A 163 -21.91 18.94 -3.53
CA VAL A 163 -22.66 17.70 -3.79
C VAL A 163 -21.81 16.79 -4.67
N ALA A 164 -22.13 15.50 -4.77
CA ALA A 164 -21.47 14.57 -5.67
C ALA A 164 -22.50 13.76 -6.46
N ASP A 165 -22.41 13.81 -7.79
CA ASP A 165 -23.34 13.16 -8.70
C ASP A 165 -22.63 12.11 -9.55
N GLU A 166 -23.33 11.02 -9.87
CA GLU A 166 -22.88 10.08 -10.89
C GLU A 166 -23.09 10.72 -12.28
N ALA A 167 -22.13 11.53 -12.72
CA ALA A 167 -22.17 12.20 -14.01
C ALA A 167 -22.26 11.21 -15.17
N ILE A 168 -21.51 10.10 -15.08
CA ILE A 168 -21.43 9.09 -16.12
C ILE A 168 -21.43 7.71 -15.48
N GLU A 169 -22.44 6.91 -15.79
CA GLU A 169 -22.50 5.51 -15.37
C GLU A 169 -21.37 4.67 -15.98
N PRO A 170 -20.81 3.68 -15.25
CA PRO A 170 -19.76 2.80 -15.76
C PRO A 170 -20.13 2.12 -17.08
N SER A 171 -19.41 2.45 -18.15
CA SER A 171 -19.64 1.91 -19.49
C SER A 171 -18.33 1.49 -20.17
N GLY A 172 -18.40 0.49 -21.04
CA GLY A 172 -17.32 0.11 -21.98
C GLY A 172 -17.52 0.70 -23.38
N ASP A 173 -18.62 1.43 -23.63
CA ASP A 173 -18.87 2.11 -24.90
C ASP A 173 -18.07 3.40 -24.98
N GLN A 174 -16.97 3.35 -25.72
CA GLN A 174 -16.07 4.48 -25.90
C GLN A 174 -16.77 5.68 -26.56
N LYS A 175 -17.65 5.48 -27.54
CA LYS A 175 -18.33 6.60 -28.23
C LYS A 175 -19.30 7.30 -27.29
N LEU A 176 -20.04 6.53 -26.49
CA LEU A 176 -20.93 7.06 -25.47
C LEU A 176 -20.15 7.86 -24.41
N LEU A 177 -19.02 7.34 -23.95
CA LEU A 177 -18.17 8.01 -22.96
C LEU A 177 -17.65 9.33 -23.50
N GLU A 178 -17.10 9.34 -24.71
CA GLU A 178 -16.59 10.56 -25.36
C GLU A 178 -17.68 11.64 -25.48
N TRP A 179 -18.89 11.25 -25.89
CA TRP A 179 -20.02 12.17 -25.97
C TRP A 179 -20.42 12.73 -24.60
N LYS A 180 -20.58 11.88 -23.58
CA LYS A 180 -20.96 12.30 -22.22
C LYS A 180 -19.89 13.17 -21.55
N LEU A 181 -18.60 12.86 -21.76
CA LEU A 181 -17.49 13.65 -21.23
C LEU A 181 -17.42 15.03 -21.89
N ASN A 182 -17.70 15.13 -23.18
CA ASN A 182 -17.77 16.43 -23.85
C ASN A 182 -18.93 17.29 -23.29
N ASP A 183 -20.08 16.69 -22.99
CA ASP A 183 -21.20 17.38 -22.33
C ASP A 183 -20.86 17.79 -20.89
N LEU A 184 -20.13 16.93 -20.16
CA LEU A 184 -19.69 17.17 -18.78
C LEU A 184 -18.86 18.46 -18.60
N LYS A 185 -18.15 18.92 -19.65
CA LYS A 185 -17.45 20.21 -19.64
C LYS A 185 -18.38 21.39 -19.32
N ASN A 186 -19.68 21.28 -19.58
CA ASN A 186 -20.66 22.34 -19.30
C ASN A 186 -21.19 22.33 -17.85
N ARG A 187 -20.85 21.33 -17.02
CA ARG A 187 -21.41 21.12 -15.68
C ARG A 187 -20.53 21.64 -14.52
N TYR A 188 -19.72 22.66 -14.74
CA TYR A 188 -18.90 23.23 -13.66
C TYR A 188 -19.76 23.80 -12.52
N GLN A 189 -19.59 23.29 -11.30
CA GLN A 189 -20.51 23.53 -10.17
C GLN A 189 -20.13 24.73 -9.30
N ASN A 190 -18.84 25.09 -9.21
CA ASN A 190 -18.32 26.23 -8.43
C ASN A 190 -18.83 26.26 -6.97
N GLY A 191 -18.60 25.18 -6.23
CA GLY A 191 -19.00 25.02 -4.82
C GLY A 191 -17.83 24.74 -3.87
N ASN A 192 -18.15 24.50 -2.59
CA ASN A 192 -17.17 24.02 -1.60
C ASN A 192 -16.62 22.65 -1.97
N THR A 193 -15.42 22.29 -1.53
CA THR A 193 -14.82 20.97 -1.81
C THR A 193 -15.24 19.94 -0.74
N ARG A 194 -16.07 18.95 -1.08
CA ARG A 194 -16.51 17.87 -0.17
C ARG A 194 -16.05 16.50 -0.67
N THR A 195 -14.80 16.13 -0.41
CA THR A 195 -14.18 14.91 -0.95
C THR A 195 -14.75 13.61 -0.38
N GLU A 196 -15.46 13.64 0.73
CA GLU A 196 -16.09 12.44 1.28
C GLU A 196 -17.32 11.99 0.49
N LEU A 197 -17.98 12.92 -0.21
CA LEU A 197 -19.18 12.64 -1.00
C LEU A 197 -18.90 11.75 -2.23
N PRO A 198 -17.89 12.02 -3.08
CA PRO A 198 -17.56 11.12 -4.18
C PRO A 198 -17.13 9.72 -3.70
N LEU A 199 -16.52 9.60 -2.51
CA LEU A 199 -16.18 8.29 -1.93
C LEU A 199 -17.43 7.47 -1.59
N LYS A 200 -18.43 8.10 -0.97
CA LYS A 200 -19.74 7.46 -0.68
C LYS A 200 -20.45 7.07 -1.98
N LYS A 201 -20.48 7.99 -2.95
CA LYS A 201 -21.10 7.75 -4.26
C LYS A 201 -20.42 6.61 -5.01
N ALA A 202 -19.09 6.54 -4.98
CA ALA A 202 -18.34 5.44 -5.58
C ALA A 202 -18.68 4.10 -4.92
N ALA A 203 -18.81 4.04 -3.59
CA ALA A 203 -19.21 2.82 -2.89
C ALA A 203 -20.60 2.34 -3.33
N GLU A 204 -21.57 3.25 -3.47
CA GLU A 204 -22.91 2.95 -4.00
C GLU A 204 -22.84 2.37 -5.42
N ILE A 205 -22.04 2.97 -6.31
CA ILE A 205 -21.87 2.51 -7.69
C ILE A 205 -21.22 1.12 -7.73
N PHE A 206 -20.12 0.91 -6.97
CA PHE A 206 -19.42 -0.37 -6.93
C PHE A 206 -20.29 -1.50 -6.36
N GLN A 207 -21.13 -1.18 -5.37
CA GLN A 207 -22.11 -2.11 -4.84
C GLN A 207 -23.20 -2.45 -5.86
N ARG A 208 -23.64 -1.47 -6.68
CA ARG A 208 -24.64 -1.67 -7.73
C ARG A 208 -24.13 -2.50 -8.89
N ILE A 209 -22.90 -2.28 -9.37
CA ILE A 209 -22.34 -3.03 -10.51
C ILE A 209 -21.98 -4.47 -10.13
N ASN A 210 -21.51 -4.69 -8.89
CA ASN A 210 -21.17 -5.99 -8.29
C ASN A 210 -20.50 -7.00 -9.26
N ARG A 211 -19.46 -6.55 -9.97
CA ARG A 211 -18.77 -7.35 -10.98
C ARG A 211 -17.46 -7.92 -10.40
N SER A 212 -17.46 -9.20 -10.07
CA SER A 212 -16.29 -9.89 -9.50
C SER A 212 -15.20 -10.24 -10.52
N SER A 213 -15.50 -10.17 -11.83
CA SER A 213 -14.52 -10.45 -12.90
C SER A 213 -13.62 -9.25 -13.22
N ALA A 214 -13.82 -8.11 -12.56
CA ALA A 214 -13.10 -6.87 -12.82
C ALA A 214 -12.54 -6.27 -11.53
N LYS A 215 -11.33 -5.72 -11.62
CA LYS A 215 -10.73 -4.92 -10.56
C LYS A 215 -11.53 -3.64 -10.36
N LYS A 216 -11.81 -3.28 -9.12
CA LYS A 216 -12.56 -2.05 -8.78
C LYS A 216 -11.57 -0.95 -8.45
N VAL A 217 -11.55 0.13 -9.23
CA VAL A 217 -10.60 1.23 -9.02
C VAL A 217 -11.34 2.55 -8.90
N LEU A 218 -11.11 3.29 -7.83
CA LEU A 218 -11.54 4.69 -7.70
C LEU A 218 -10.33 5.60 -7.87
N MET A 219 -10.40 6.56 -8.77
CA MET A 219 -9.38 7.61 -8.89
C MET A 219 -10.02 8.96 -8.57
N ILE A 220 -9.47 9.69 -7.61
CA ILE A 220 -9.94 11.04 -7.24
C ILE A 220 -8.93 12.10 -7.66
N LEU A 221 -9.37 13.14 -8.36
CA LEU A 221 -8.58 14.30 -8.76
C LEU A 221 -9.09 15.53 -8.00
N THR A 222 -8.22 16.20 -7.24
CA THR A 222 -8.57 17.42 -6.47
C THR A 222 -7.37 18.34 -6.29
N ASP A 223 -7.62 19.65 -6.24
CA ASP A 223 -6.63 20.68 -5.86
C ASP A 223 -6.82 21.20 -4.43
N GLY A 224 -7.88 20.75 -3.78
CA GLY A 224 -8.42 21.36 -2.58
C GLY A 224 -8.31 20.48 -1.35
N GLN A 225 -8.76 21.06 -0.23
CA GLN A 225 -8.93 20.36 1.03
C GLN A 225 -10.41 20.24 1.31
N THR A 226 -10.80 19.16 1.99
CA THR A 226 -12.18 18.91 2.33
C THR A 226 -12.67 19.98 3.29
N THR A 227 -13.72 20.68 2.87
CA THR A 227 -14.35 21.74 3.66
C THR A 227 -14.93 21.13 4.94
N PRO A 228 -14.48 21.56 6.14
CA PRO A 228 -14.99 21.04 7.40
C PRO A 228 -16.50 21.23 7.52
N LEU A 229 -17.19 20.26 8.14
CA LEU A 229 -18.64 20.30 8.36
C LEU A 229 -18.95 20.10 9.84
N ASN A 230 -19.76 20.99 10.43
CA ASN A 230 -20.20 20.90 11.83
C ASN A 230 -19.03 20.67 12.80
N TYR A 231 -17.94 21.44 12.62
CA TYR A 231 -16.68 21.32 13.40
C TYR A 231 -15.90 20.01 13.21
N LYS A 232 -16.37 19.08 12.36
CA LYS A 232 -15.59 17.90 11.98
C LYS A 232 -14.57 18.28 10.91
N PRO A 233 -13.27 18.04 11.15
CA PRO A 233 -12.24 18.26 10.14
C PRO A 233 -12.41 17.27 8.98
N GLY A 234 -11.99 17.68 7.79
CA GLY A 234 -12.10 16.90 6.55
C GLY A 234 -11.64 15.44 6.67
N LYS A 235 -10.49 15.23 7.31
CA LYS A 235 -9.93 13.89 7.61
C LYS A 235 -10.91 12.92 8.29
N GLU A 236 -11.77 13.40 9.18
CA GLU A 236 -12.74 12.56 9.91
C GLU A 236 -13.94 12.19 9.03
N LEU A 237 -14.29 13.06 8.06
CA LEU A 237 -15.38 12.82 7.12
C LEU A 237 -15.00 11.77 6.07
N ILE A 238 -13.73 11.72 5.68
CA ILE A 238 -13.19 10.81 4.67
C ILE A 238 -13.06 9.37 5.17
N GLN A 239 -12.76 9.17 6.46
CA GLN A 239 -12.37 7.85 7.00
C GLN A 239 -13.49 6.80 6.89
N GLU A 240 -14.74 7.19 7.14
CA GLU A 240 -15.89 6.27 7.11
C GLU A 240 -16.18 5.74 5.68
N PRO A 241 -16.31 6.60 4.65
CA PRO A 241 -16.41 6.17 3.26
C PRO A 241 -15.24 5.30 2.80
N MET A 242 -14.01 5.65 3.21
CA MET A 242 -12.83 4.88 2.85
C MET A 242 -12.85 3.47 3.43
N ASN A 243 -13.33 3.28 4.66
CA ASN A 243 -13.49 1.95 5.23
C ASN A 243 -14.48 1.11 4.43
N SER A 244 -15.57 1.71 3.94
CA SER A 244 -16.56 1.03 3.08
C SER A 244 -15.97 0.61 1.73
N LEU A 245 -15.19 1.49 1.08
CA LEU A 245 -14.49 1.15 -0.17
C LEU A 245 -13.46 0.03 0.02
N ARG A 246 -12.71 0.06 1.13
CA ARG A 246 -11.73 -0.98 1.47
C ARG A 246 -12.38 -2.35 1.66
N THR A 247 -13.49 -2.44 2.38
CA THR A 247 -14.20 -3.72 2.59
C THR A 247 -14.80 -4.27 1.30
N MET A 248 -15.12 -3.41 0.33
CA MET A 248 -15.62 -3.81 -0.99
C MET A 248 -14.53 -4.24 -1.97
N GLY A 249 -13.26 -4.17 -1.57
CA GLY A 249 -12.15 -4.50 -2.44
C GLY A 249 -11.81 -3.40 -3.45
N VAL A 250 -12.17 -2.14 -3.19
CA VAL A 250 -11.90 -1.03 -4.12
C VAL A 250 -10.51 -0.47 -3.88
N HIS A 251 -9.70 -0.43 -4.94
CA HIS A 251 -8.39 0.21 -4.94
C HIS A 251 -8.53 1.71 -5.22
N VAL A 252 -8.01 2.57 -4.34
CA VAL A 252 -8.20 4.02 -4.46
C VAL A 252 -6.89 4.73 -4.80
N ILE A 253 -6.91 5.56 -5.83
CA ILE A 253 -5.79 6.40 -6.29
C ILE A 253 -6.15 7.85 -6.05
N ALA A 254 -5.33 8.59 -5.30
CA ALA A 254 -5.53 10.00 -5.01
C ALA A 254 -4.55 10.87 -5.80
N VAL A 255 -5.07 11.73 -6.68
CA VAL A 255 -4.31 12.66 -7.50
C VAL A 255 -4.49 14.07 -6.94
N GLY A 256 -3.44 14.59 -6.30
CA GLY A 256 -3.39 15.95 -5.78
C GLY A 256 -2.76 16.92 -6.77
N ILE A 257 -3.45 18.00 -7.10
CA ILE A 257 -3.00 18.97 -8.10
C ILE A 257 -2.68 20.31 -7.41
N GLY A 258 -1.51 20.88 -7.66
CA GLY A 258 -1.10 22.14 -7.04
C GLY A 258 -0.53 21.99 -5.63
N ALA A 259 -0.08 23.12 -5.08
CA ALA A 259 0.63 23.16 -3.80
C ALA A 259 -0.30 23.26 -2.57
N LEU A 260 -1.59 23.51 -2.76
CA LEU A 260 -2.55 23.75 -1.67
C LEU A 260 -3.29 22.50 -1.21
N VAL A 261 -3.07 21.38 -1.90
CA VAL A 261 -3.68 20.08 -1.58
C VAL A 261 -3.18 19.55 -0.24
N ASN A 262 -4.07 18.90 0.51
CA ASN A 262 -3.72 18.34 1.82
C ASN A 262 -3.20 16.90 1.68
N ASN A 263 -1.89 16.73 1.77
CA ASN A 263 -1.26 15.40 1.67
C ASN A 263 -1.76 14.41 2.73
N LYS A 264 -2.21 14.88 3.90
CA LYS A 264 -2.80 13.99 4.91
C LYS A 264 -4.15 13.45 4.44
N GLU A 265 -4.98 14.28 3.82
CA GLU A 265 -6.26 13.83 3.25
C GLU A 265 -6.06 12.89 2.05
N LEU A 266 -5.12 13.21 1.15
CA LEU A 266 -4.76 12.33 0.03
C LEU A 266 -4.28 10.96 0.53
N ASN A 267 -3.41 10.92 1.53
CA ASN A 267 -2.92 9.68 2.13
C ASN A 267 -4.05 8.85 2.77
N ILE A 268 -5.04 9.50 3.39
CA ILE A 268 -6.20 8.78 3.94
C ILE A 268 -7.05 8.18 2.80
N MET A 269 -7.24 8.93 1.71
CA MET A 269 -8.02 8.51 0.55
C MET A 269 -7.35 7.41 -0.28
N ALA A 270 -6.03 7.41 -0.44
CA ALA A 270 -5.35 6.43 -1.27
C ALA A 270 -5.29 5.03 -0.63
N SER A 271 -5.22 3.99 -1.46
CA SER A 271 -4.85 2.62 -1.06
C SER A 271 -3.36 2.50 -0.76
N GLU A 272 -2.96 1.39 -0.12
CA GLU A 272 -1.53 1.05 0.00
C GLU A 272 -0.97 0.48 -1.32
N PRO A 273 0.32 0.68 -1.62
CA PRO A 273 1.25 1.54 -0.88
C PRO A 273 1.07 3.03 -1.25
N LYS A 274 1.16 3.94 -0.27
CA LYS A 274 0.87 5.39 -0.49
C LYS A 274 1.76 6.04 -1.55
N ASN A 275 3.03 5.67 -1.61
CA ASN A 275 4.00 6.22 -2.55
C ASN A 275 3.65 5.94 -4.02
N GLU A 276 2.83 4.92 -4.29
CA GLU A 276 2.32 4.63 -5.64
C GLU A 276 0.93 5.22 -5.87
N ASN A 277 0.08 5.21 -4.84
CA ASN A 277 -1.33 5.55 -4.98
C ASN A 277 -1.67 7.02 -4.64
N VAL A 278 -0.69 7.79 -4.15
CA VAL A 278 -0.78 9.25 -4.03
C VAL A 278 0.11 9.89 -5.09
N VAL A 279 -0.53 10.51 -6.07
CA VAL A 279 0.15 11.13 -7.20
C VAL A 279 0.02 12.64 -7.11
N HIS A 280 1.16 13.33 -7.06
CA HIS A 280 1.21 14.79 -7.06
C HIS A 280 1.46 15.32 -8.46
N VAL A 281 0.66 16.31 -8.86
CA VAL A 281 0.83 17.06 -10.10
C VAL A 281 1.01 18.53 -9.75
N GLN A 282 1.96 19.21 -10.40
CA GLN A 282 2.26 20.60 -10.10
C GLN A 282 1.08 21.54 -10.40
N ASP A 283 0.36 21.30 -11.48
CA ASP A 283 -0.75 22.13 -11.98
C ASP A 283 -1.58 21.34 -13.00
N TYR A 284 -2.72 21.90 -13.42
CA TYR A 284 -3.63 21.23 -14.34
C TYR A 284 -3.08 21.05 -15.76
N ASP A 285 -2.11 21.87 -16.19
CA ASP A 285 -1.47 21.74 -17.50
C ASP A 285 -0.59 20.49 -17.59
N LYS A 286 -0.11 20.00 -16.44
CA LYS A 286 0.73 18.80 -16.34
C LYS A 286 -0.03 17.52 -16.02
N VAL A 287 -1.35 17.54 -15.89
CA VAL A 287 -2.11 16.32 -15.52
C VAL A 287 -1.99 15.23 -16.60
N LEU A 288 -1.77 15.60 -17.86
CA LEU A 288 -1.50 14.63 -18.92
C LEU A 288 -0.13 13.94 -18.78
N THR A 289 0.83 14.51 -18.05
CA THR A 289 2.18 13.91 -17.91
C THR A 289 2.17 12.66 -17.04
N ILE A 290 1.17 12.50 -16.16
CA ILE A 290 1.04 11.32 -15.29
C ILE A 290 0.28 10.17 -15.95
N MET A 291 -0.15 10.32 -17.21
CA MET A 291 -0.98 9.35 -17.92
C MET A 291 -0.39 7.94 -17.92
N GLU A 292 0.90 7.81 -18.22
CA GLU A 292 1.57 6.49 -18.23
C GLU A 292 1.64 5.88 -16.83
N SER A 293 1.99 6.66 -15.81
CA SER A 293 2.07 6.20 -14.42
C SER A 293 0.70 5.73 -13.91
N ILE A 294 -0.34 6.55 -14.07
CA ILE A 294 -1.71 6.21 -13.66
C ILE A 294 -2.20 4.96 -14.38
N THR A 295 -1.96 4.85 -15.70
CA THR A 295 -2.35 3.65 -16.45
C THR A 295 -1.71 2.40 -15.86
N GLN A 296 -0.45 2.47 -15.42
CA GLN A 296 0.23 1.35 -14.77
C GLN A 296 -0.38 1.00 -13.43
N ILE A 297 -0.62 1.99 -12.57
CA ILE A 297 -1.23 1.77 -11.25
C ILE A 297 -2.61 1.13 -11.42
N VAL A 298 -3.42 1.64 -12.33
CA VAL A 298 -4.77 1.11 -12.62
C VAL A 298 -4.71 -0.35 -13.11
N CYS A 299 -3.84 -0.68 -14.06
CA CYS A 299 -3.74 -2.05 -14.57
C CYS A 299 -3.16 -3.03 -13.53
N SER A 300 -2.25 -2.55 -12.67
CA SER A 300 -1.55 -3.37 -11.67
C SER A 300 -2.30 -3.47 -10.35
N ALA A 301 -3.32 -2.64 -10.10
CA ALA A 301 -4.11 -2.63 -8.86
C ALA A 301 -4.49 -4.05 -8.44
N GLU A 302 -4.06 -4.49 -7.27
CA GLU A 302 -4.42 -5.81 -6.75
C GLU A 302 -5.82 -5.74 -6.13
N GLU A 303 -6.59 -6.83 -6.20
CA GLU A 303 -7.76 -6.95 -5.34
C GLU A 303 -7.27 -7.04 -3.90
N PRO A 304 -7.87 -6.29 -2.94
CA PRO A 304 -7.62 -6.53 -1.53
C PRO A 304 -7.90 -7.99 -1.22
N GLN A 305 -6.90 -8.70 -0.71
CA GLN A 305 -6.98 -10.15 -0.51
C GLN A 305 -8.23 -10.52 0.30
N SER A 306 -9.18 -11.21 -0.35
CA SER A 306 -10.25 -11.90 0.35
C SER A 306 -9.65 -13.09 1.13
N PRO A 307 -10.06 -13.33 2.39
CA PRO A 307 -9.38 -14.25 3.31
C PRO A 307 -9.43 -15.76 2.96
N GLU A 308 -9.76 -16.17 1.73
CA GLU A 308 -10.23 -17.54 1.46
C GLU A 308 -9.35 -18.43 0.56
N SER A 309 -8.06 -18.14 0.29
CA SER A 309 -7.31 -18.96 -0.71
C SER A 309 -5.87 -19.38 -0.42
N LEU A 310 -5.37 -19.34 0.82
CA LEU A 310 -4.02 -19.85 1.11
C LEU A 310 -4.04 -21.20 1.85
N LEU A 311 -4.08 -22.30 1.08
CA LEU A 311 -3.66 -23.63 1.57
C LEU A 311 -2.15 -23.82 1.26
N PRO A 312 -1.28 -24.06 2.25
CA PRO A 312 0.12 -24.41 2.00
C PRO A 312 0.37 -25.93 2.00
N SER A 313 1.24 -26.35 1.10
CA SER A 313 1.85 -27.68 1.00
C SER A 313 2.76 -27.97 2.19
N VAL A 314 2.65 -29.19 2.71
CA VAL A 314 3.38 -29.77 3.84
C VAL A 314 4.89 -29.85 3.56
N ALA A 315 5.72 -29.50 4.55
CA ALA A 315 7.14 -29.86 4.66
C ALA A 315 7.44 -30.36 6.11
N PRO A 316 8.48 -31.19 6.32
CA PRO A 316 8.49 -32.20 7.38
C PRO A 316 9.04 -31.69 8.72
N ALA A 317 8.54 -32.31 9.79
CA ALA A 317 8.92 -32.05 11.18
C ALA A 317 10.23 -32.75 11.60
N GLU A 318 10.96 -32.12 12.53
CA GLU A 318 11.92 -32.81 13.42
C GLU A 318 11.42 -32.76 14.88
N PRO A 319 11.77 -33.76 15.73
CA PRO A 319 11.00 -34.10 16.92
C PRO A 319 11.60 -33.52 18.21
N ILE A 320 10.76 -33.14 19.17
CA ILE A 320 11.18 -32.93 20.56
C ILE A 320 10.27 -33.72 21.52
N SER A 321 10.94 -34.33 22.50
CA SER A 321 10.52 -35.37 23.46
C SER A 321 9.44 -34.94 24.46
N ILE A 322 8.62 -35.94 24.85
CA ILE A 322 7.41 -35.87 25.67
C ILE A 322 7.76 -36.03 27.16
N SER A 323 7.07 -35.29 28.05
CA SER A 323 6.74 -35.80 29.40
C SER A 323 5.42 -35.22 29.93
N LEU A 324 4.37 -36.06 29.79
CA LEU A 324 3.28 -36.37 30.73
C LEU A 324 2.66 -35.25 31.59
N TYR A 325 1.48 -34.76 31.18
CA TYR A 325 0.30 -34.70 32.04
C TYR A 325 -0.95 -35.04 31.22
N VAL A 326 -1.65 -36.10 31.64
CA VAL A 326 -2.79 -36.73 30.97
C VAL A 326 -4.03 -35.86 31.15
N CYS A 327 -4.56 -35.34 30.03
CA CYS A 327 -5.87 -34.69 29.96
C CYS A 327 -6.93 -35.79 29.77
N MET A 328 -7.73 -36.07 30.81
CA MET A 328 -8.91 -36.93 30.71
C MET A 328 -10.14 -36.03 30.52
N TYR A 329 -10.84 -36.25 29.40
CA TYR A 329 -12.21 -35.82 29.08
C TYR A 329 -12.48 -34.32 28.94
N VAL A 330 -12.53 -33.83 27.69
CA VAL A 330 -13.81 -33.56 27.01
C VAL A 330 -13.68 -33.94 25.54
N CYS A 331 -14.56 -34.83 25.12
CA CYS A 331 -14.69 -35.35 23.77
C CYS A 331 -15.64 -34.45 22.95
N MET A 332 -15.35 -34.34 21.66
CA MET A 332 -16.31 -34.01 20.59
C MET A 332 -16.74 -32.54 20.47
N LEU A 333 -15.91 -31.73 19.80
CA LEU A 333 -16.23 -31.11 18.50
C LEU A 333 -15.11 -30.12 18.12
N ASN A 334 -14.40 -30.47 17.06
CA ASN A 334 -13.71 -29.62 16.07
C ASN A 334 -12.82 -28.45 16.55
N VAL A 335 -11.52 -28.69 16.40
CA VAL A 335 -10.48 -27.75 15.94
C VAL A 335 -10.33 -26.46 16.75
N THR A 336 -9.44 -26.49 17.74
CA THR A 336 -8.73 -25.28 18.20
C THR A 336 -7.32 -25.34 17.66
N ILE A 337 -7.05 -24.62 16.56
CA ILE A 337 -5.68 -24.30 16.16
C ILE A 337 -5.46 -22.84 16.55
N CYS A 338 -4.63 -22.62 17.57
CA CYS A 338 -3.93 -21.35 17.73
C CYS A 338 -2.93 -21.22 16.59
N LEU A 339 -3.03 -20.15 15.78
CA LEU A 339 -1.91 -19.67 14.98
C LEU A 339 -1.68 -18.19 15.32
N SER A 340 -0.54 -17.95 15.97
CA SER A 340 0.15 -16.67 15.96
C SER A 340 0.52 -16.33 14.52
N VAL A 341 0.02 -15.19 14.03
CA VAL A 341 0.41 -14.61 12.74
C VAL A 341 1.78 -13.96 12.94
N GLU A 342 2.81 -14.45 12.27
CA GLU A 342 4.07 -13.69 12.14
C GLU A 342 3.86 -12.62 11.08
N ALA A 343 3.85 -11.36 11.52
CA ALA A 343 3.87 -10.18 10.67
C ALA A 343 5.17 -10.13 9.84
N GLU A 344 5.13 -9.50 8.65
CA GLU A 344 6.36 -9.11 7.96
C GLU A 344 7.25 -8.32 8.93
N PRO A 345 8.55 -8.64 9.05
CA PRO A 345 9.37 -8.10 10.12
C PRO A 345 9.52 -6.60 9.91
N MET A 346 8.83 -5.82 10.75
CA MET A 346 9.24 -4.46 11.06
C MET A 346 10.69 -4.52 11.52
N CYS A 347 11.50 -3.55 11.11
CA CYS A 347 12.87 -3.52 11.59
C CYS A 347 12.87 -3.42 13.12
N MET A 348 13.42 -4.43 13.80
CA MET A 348 13.38 -4.49 15.27
C MET A 348 14.21 -3.36 15.89
N VAL A 349 15.15 -2.82 15.12
CA VAL A 349 16.00 -1.71 15.50
C VAL A 349 15.52 -0.44 14.79
N GLU A 350 15.05 0.52 15.57
CA GLU A 350 14.75 1.86 15.05
C GLU A 350 16.07 2.59 14.77
N TYR A 351 16.15 3.32 13.67
CA TYR A 351 17.33 4.10 13.33
C TYR A 351 16.96 5.40 12.62
N GLN A 352 17.88 6.35 12.63
CA GLN A 352 17.72 7.66 12.00
C GLN A 352 18.84 7.92 11.00
N LYS A 353 18.46 8.45 9.84
CA LYS A 353 19.36 8.91 8.77
C LYS A 353 20.17 10.13 9.24
N LEU A 354 21.49 10.10 9.07
CA LEU A 354 22.38 11.22 9.38
C LEU A 354 22.95 11.89 8.13
N GLY A 355 23.17 11.14 7.04
CA GLY A 355 23.58 11.71 5.76
C GLY A 355 24.74 10.98 5.08
N CYS A 356 25.26 11.60 4.02
CA CYS A 356 26.27 11.06 3.11
C CYS A 356 27.68 11.59 3.47
N PHE A 357 28.62 10.71 3.84
CA PHE A 357 29.94 11.08 4.36
C PHE A 357 31.10 10.40 3.61
N LYS A 358 32.21 11.13 3.45
CA LYS A 358 33.40 10.62 2.76
C LYS A 358 34.10 9.53 3.56
N ASP A 359 34.61 8.52 2.87
CA ASP A 359 35.53 7.50 3.39
C ASP A 359 36.78 7.49 2.50
N ASN A 360 37.97 7.41 3.08
CA ASN A 360 39.23 7.49 2.33
C ASN A 360 40.01 6.17 2.29
N LYS A 361 39.43 5.06 2.77
CA LYS A 361 40.04 3.70 2.78
C LYS A 361 41.36 3.59 3.54
N LYS A 362 41.87 4.68 4.15
CA LYS A 362 43.11 4.64 4.93
C LYS A 362 42.82 3.95 6.25
N SER A 363 43.67 2.99 6.63
CA SER A 363 43.57 2.31 7.91
C SER A 363 44.16 3.20 9.02
N PRO A 364 43.47 3.39 10.16
CA PRO A 364 42.12 2.90 10.46
C PRO A 364 41.03 3.70 9.73
N ARG A 365 40.03 3.01 9.18
CA ARG A 365 38.85 3.66 8.56
C ARG A 365 38.04 4.39 9.63
N LEU A 366 37.14 5.30 9.23
CA LEU A 366 36.23 5.95 10.18
C LEU A 366 35.22 4.94 10.78
N LEU A 367 34.66 4.08 9.93
CA LEU A 367 33.91 2.89 10.32
C LEU A 367 34.80 1.67 10.05
N GLU A 368 35.49 1.22 11.09
CA GLU A 368 36.61 0.27 10.99
C GLU A 368 36.19 -1.17 10.69
N LYS A 369 35.00 -1.58 11.13
CA LYS A 369 34.52 -2.96 11.07
C LYS A 369 33.52 -3.14 9.94
N LEU A 370 33.86 -3.99 8.98
CA LEU A 370 32.89 -4.57 8.05
C LEU A 370 32.11 -5.64 8.82
N ILE A 371 30.86 -5.36 9.13
CA ILE A 371 29.99 -6.27 9.89
C ILE A 371 29.54 -7.43 8.99
N PHE A 372 29.05 -7.12 7.79
CA PHE A 372 28.74 -8.10 6.75
C PHE A 372 28.75 -7.45 5.36
N THR A 373 28.75 -8.29 4.32
CA THR A 373 28.58 -7.85 2.93
C THR A 373 27.69 -8.79 2.13
N ASP A 374 26.81 -8.21 1.32
CA ASP A 374 25.98 -8.90 0.32
C ASP A 374 26.63 -8.86 -1.07
N ARG A 375 27.81 -8.23 -1.20
CA ARG A 375 28.56 -8.19 -2.44
C ARG A 375 29.10 -9.57 -2.75
N GLU A 376 29.20 -9.88 -4.04
CA GLU A 376 29.89 -11.07 -4.52
C GLU A 376 31.40 -10.90 -4.35
N ASP A 377 31.88 -11.10 -3.13
CA ASP A 377 33.30 -11.16 -2.80
C ASP A 377 33.61 -12.55 -2.20
N PRO A 378 34.17 -13.48 -2.99
CA PRO A 378 34.50 -14.82 -2.52
C PRO A 378 35.63 -14.84 -1.47
N LYS A 379 36.33 -13.72 -1.23
CA LYS A 379 37.41 -13.62 -0.24
C LYS A 379 36.97 -12.98 1.08
N SER A 380 35.75 -12.46 1.16
CA SER A 380 35.26 -11.82 2.38
C SER A 380 34.86 -12.87 3.43
N PRO A 381 35.43 -12.83 4.66
CA PRO A 381 35.09 -13.77 5.73
C PRO A 381 33.72 -13.49 6.36
N VAL A 382 33.09 -12.35 6.05
CA VAL A 382 31.82 -11.87 6.62
C VAL A 382 30.72 -11.76 5.56
N ARG A 383 30.76 -12.65 4.56
CA ARG A 383 29.72 -12.71 3.53
C ARG A 383 28.38 -13.15 4.14
N SER A 384 27.31 -12.45 3.80
CA SER A 384 25.96 -12.83 4.21
C SER A 384 25.37 -13.90 3.27
N ASN A 385 24.22 -14.47 3.63
CA ASN A 385 23.45 -15.36 2.74
C ASN A 385 22.60 -14.60 1.71
N PHE A 386 22.68 -13.27 1.69
CA PHE A 386 21.96 -12.41 0.76
C PHE A 386 22.87 -11.95 -0.38
N SER A 387 22.27 -11.64 -1.52
CA SER A 387 22.94 -11.02 -2.66
C SER A 387 22.21 -9.73 -3.00
N ILE A 388 22.92 -8.76 -3.58
CA ILE A 388 22.31 -7.50 -4.02
C ILE A 388 21.25 -7.79 -5.08
N ASP A 389 19.98 -7.47 -4.79
CA ASP A 389 18.89 -7.58 -5.75
C ASP A 389 18.71 -6.26 -6.50
N TRP A 390 19.34 -6.18 -7.68
CA TRP A 390 19.22 -5.03 -8.58
C TRP A 390 17.85 -4.93 -9.26
N GLY A 391 17.06 -6.00 -9.31
CA GLY A 391 15.73 -6.02 -9.92
C GLY A 391 14.64 -5.50 -8.98
N SER A 392 14.87 -5.62 -7.66
CA SER A 392 13.95 -5.20 -6.59
C SER A 392 14.64 -4.25 -5.60
N TRP A 393 15.48 -3.35 -6.12
CA TRP A 393 16.35 -2.46 -5.33
C TRP A 393 15.61 -1.67 -4.25
N ASN A 394 14.42 -1.18 -4.58
CA ASN A 394 13.55 -0.43 -3.67
C ASN A 394 13.09 -1.25 -2.46
N THR A 395 12.99 -2.57 -2.58
CA THR A 395 12.71 -3.49 -1.47
C THR A 395 13.97 -4.03 -0.80
N TYR A 396 15.08 -4.11 -1.54
CA TYR A 396 16.36 -4.61 -1.06
C TYR A 396 17.02 -3.63 -0.10
N LEU A 397 17.10 -2.34 -0.46
CA LEU A 397 17.83 -1.33 0.31
C LEU A 397 17.27 -1.11 1.73
N PRO A 398 15.94 -1.00 1.96
CA PRO A 398 15.38 -0.93 3.31
C PRO A 398 15.71 -2.18 4.15
N LYS A 399 15.64 -3.37 3.53
CA LYS A 399 16.01 -4.65 4.19
C LYS A 399 17.49 -4.71 4.52
N LEU A 400 18.37 -4.20 3.66
CA LEU A 400 19.81 -4.08 3.93
C LEU A 400 20.09 -3.15 5.10
N ALA A 401 19.47 -1.96 5.10
CA ALA A 401 19.59 -0.99 6.19
C ALA A 401 19.14 -1.59 7.51
N CYS A 402 18.01 -2.30 7.52
CA CYS A 402 17.52 -2.96 8.72
C CYS A 402 18.46 -4.05 9.24
N ARG A 403 18.89 -4.99 8.40
CA ARG A 403 19.86 -6.03 8.81
C ARG A 403 21.15 -5.41 9.36
N CYS A 404 21.58 -4.29 8.77
CA CYS A 404 22.76 -3.56 9.25
C CYS A 404 22.52 -2.91 10.61
N ALA A 405 21.35 -2.31 10.84
CA ALA A 405 20.95 -1.76 12.12
C ALA A 405 20.90 -2.83 13.22
N GLU A 406 20.24 -3.96 12.96
CA GLU A 406 20.17 -5.11 13.87
C GLU A 406 21.56 -5.62 14.24
N LYS A 407 22.40 -5.84 13.22
CA LYS A 407 23.74 -6.39 13.45
C LYS A 407 24.68 -5.41 14.14
N ALA A 408 24.56 -4.11 13.86
CA ALA A 408 25.30 -3.08 14.58
C ALA A 408 24.83 -2.97 16.04
N ALA A 409 23.51 -3.09 16.30
CA ALA A 409 22.95 -3.11 17.65
C ALA A 409 23.41 -4.34 18.46
N GLU A 410 23.43 -5.54 17.85
CA GLU A 410 23.99 -6.76 18.47
C GLU A 410 25.45 -6.55 18.91
N ASN A 411 26.22 -5.81 18.11
CA ASN A 411 27.62 -5.47 18.42
C ASN A 411 27.76 -4.26 19.38
N LYS A 412 26.64 -3.73 19.90
CA LYS A 412 26.56 -2.56 20.79
C LYS A 412 27.11 -1.27 20.14
N PHE A 413 27.03 -1.16 18.83
CA PHE A 413 27.38 0.06 18.12
C PHE A 413 26.17 0.99 18.04
N THR A 414 26.43 2.29 18.10
CA THR A 414 25.40 3.33 18.09
C THR A 414 25.12 3.89 16.69
N HIS A 415 25.97 3.56 15.72
CA HIS A 415 25.89 4.05 14.36
C HIS A 415 26.27 2.94 13.39
N PHE A 416 25.74 2.99 12.17
CA PHE A 416 26.18 2.12 11.07
C PHE A 416 26.22 2.90 9.76
N GLY A 417 27.00 2.42 8.81
CA GLY A 417 27.14 3.00 7.49
C GLY A 417 26.88 1.95 6.41
N LEU A 418 26.13 2.33 5.39
CA LEU A 418 25.99 1.54 4.17
C LEU A 418 26.90 2.12 3.09
N GLN A 419 27.77 1.27 2.53
CA GLN A 419 28.73 1.63 1.50
C GLN A 419 28.73 0.58 0.39
N PHE A 420 29.15 1.01 -0.80
CA PHE A 420 29.36 0.15 -1.96
C PHE A 420 28.16 -0.75 -2.29
N TYR A 421 26.96 -0.19 -2.17
CA TYR A 421 25.65 -0.78 -2.50
C TYR A 421 25.22 -2.01 -1.68
N GLY A 422 26.09 -2.61 -0.86
CA GLY A 422 25.79 -3.85 -0.15
C GLY A 422 26.71 -4.18 1.03
N GLU A 423 27.53 -3.23 1.48
CA GLU A 423 28.41 -3.41 2.63
C GLU A 423 27.86 -2.68 3.86
N CYS A 424 27.86 -3.38 5.00
CA CYS A 424 27.46 -2.85 6.30
C CYS A 424 28.71 -2.59 7.16
N TRP A 425 28.99 -1.32 7.47
CA TRP A 425 30.16 -0.88 8.23
C TRP A 425 29.77 -0.25 9.57
N SER A 426 30.60 -0.41 10.60
CA SER A 426 30.44 0.27 11.89
C SER A 426 31.73 0.24 12.73
N SER A 427 31.71 0.82 13.92
CA SER A 427 32.78 0.75 14.93
C SER A 427 32.26 1.20 16.31
N PRO A 428 32.94 0.85 17.42
CA PRO A 428 32.60 1.36 18.76
C PRO A 428 32.62 2.90 18.84
N GLU A 429 33.55 3.52 18.12
CA GLU A 429 33.79 4.97 18.10
C GLU A 429 33.09 5.66 16.90
N ALA A 430 32.16 4.97 16.25
CA ALA A 430 31.51 5.46 15.04
C ALA A 430 30.86 6.84 15.22
N ALA A 431 30.25 7.09 16.39
CA ALA A 431 29.62 8.37 16.74
C ALA A 431 30.58 9.58 16.67
N GLU A 432 31.87 9.36 16.95
CA GLU A 432 32.90 10.40 17.01
C GLU A 432 33.72 10.50 15.71
N LYS A 433 33.71 9.44 14.90
CA LYS A 433 34.56 9.32 13.71
C LYS A 433 33.84 9.53 12.38
N TYR A 434 32.56 9.17 12.26
CA TYR A 434 31.89 9.03 10.96
C TYR A 434 31.93 10.26 10.05
N ASN A 435 31.97 11.47 10.64
CA ASN A 435 31.89 12.75 9.92
C ASN A 435 33.23 13.49 9.82
N GLN A 436 34.34 12.90 10.26
CA GLN A 436 35.65 13.60 10.31
C GLN A 436 36.20 14.05 8.95
N LEU A 437 35.85 13.34 7.88
CA LEU A 437 36.22 13.72 6.50
C LEU A 437 35.21 14.66 5.83
N GLY A 438 34.15 15.03 6.56
CA GLY A 438 33.08 15.89 6.09
C GLY A 438 32.06 15.19 5.17
N PRO A 439 31.02 15.93 4.76
CA PRO A 439 29.99 15.42 3.87
C PRO A 439 30.57 15.09 2.49
N ALA A 440 30.02 14.04 1.88
CA ALA A 440 30.24 13.73 0.48
C ALA A 440 29.26 14.52 -0.41
N SER A 441 29.52 14.55 -1.72
CA SER A 441 28.59 15.13 -2.69
C SER A 441 27.26 14.36 -2.66
N SER A 442 26.14 15.04 -2.86
CA SER A 442 24.79 14.44 -2.76
C SER A 442 24.57 13.31 -3.79
N ASP A 443 25.24 13.38 -4.94
CA ASP A 443 25.25 12.35 -5.98
C ASP A 443 26.07 11.09 -5.60
N SER A 444 26.80 11.12 -4.50
CA SER A 444 27.66 10.03 -4.04
C SER A 444 26.94 9.01 -3.15
N CYS A 445 25.70 9.30 -2.77
CA CYS A 445 24.78 8.35 -2.15
C CYS A 445 23.49 8.25 -2.98
N LEU A 446 22.89 7.07 -2.99
CA LEU A 446 21.67 6.77 -3.76
C LEU A 446 20.53 6.33 -2.86
N THR A 447 19.31 6.74 -3.21
CA THR A 447 18.06 6.28 -2.60
C THR A 447 17.63 4.90 -3.13
N SER A 448 16.56 4.36 -2.56
CA SER A 448 15.81 3.18 -3.04
C SER A 448 15.27 3.31 -4.48
N ASP A 449 15.23 4.52 -5.04
CA ASP A 449 14.79 4.82 -6.42
C ASP A 449 15.94 5.30 -7.33
N TYR A 450 17.19 5.02 -6.94
CA TYR A 450 18.41 5.42 -7.67
C TYR A 450 18.63 6.93 -7.83
N GLN A 451 17.92 7.76 -7.07
CA GLN A 451 18.11 9.21 -7.06
C GLN A 451 19.24 9.61 -6.09
N PRO A 452 19.88 10.79 -6.28
CA PRO A 452 20.76 11.37 -5.27
C PRO A 452 20.06 11.49 -3.92
N CYS A 453 20.75 11.15 -2.84
CA CYS A 453 20.19 11.31 -1.50
C CYS A 453 20.03 12.80 -1.15
N PRO A 454 18.93 13.18 -0.46
CA PRO A 454 18.68 14.57 -0.11
C PRO A 454 19.75 15.08 0.87
N GLU A 455 20.05 16.39 0.78
CA GLU A 455 20.97 17.05 1.72
C GLU A 455 20.41 17.10 3.14
N ASP A 456 19.08 17.27 3.27
CA ASP A 456 18.37 17.07 4.53
C ASP A 456 17.95 15.59 4.65
N PRO A 457 18.56 14.82 5.57
CA PRO A 457 18.26 13.40 5.75
C PRO A 457 16.81 13.12 6.20
N LYS A 458 16.06 14.15 6.61
CA LYS A 458 14.65 14.08 7.03
C LYS A 458 13.66 14.49 5.93
N ALA A 459 14.13 15.02 4.80
CA ALA A 459 13.26 15.57 3.77
C ALA A 459 12.45 14.49 3.02
N ILE A 460 12.93 13.25 3.00
CA ILE A 460 12.29 12.15 2.26
C ILE A 460 12.36 10.87 3.09
N ASP A 461 11.25 10.12 3.14
CA ASP A 461 11.14 8.86 3.86
C ASP A 461 11.61 7.65 3.02
N VAL A 462 12.86 7.72 2.54
CA VAL A 462 13.53 6.61 1.82
C VAL A 462 14.90 6.36 2.42
N GLU A 463 15.36 5.10 2.39
CA GLU A 463 16.72 4.70 2.75
C GLU A 463 17.73 5.08 1.67
N CYS A 464 18.98 5.20 2.10
CA CYS A 464 20.10 5.64 1.29
C CYS A 464 21.34 4.76 1.49
N VAL A 465 22.17 4.66 0.46
CA VAL A 465 23.44 3.93 0.50
C VAL A 465 24.53 4.70 -0.23
N GLY A 466 25.75 4.65 0.32
CA GLY A 466 26.91 5.25 -0.32
C GLY A 466 27.42 4.43 -1.50
N LYS A 467 27.92 5.12 -2.52
CA LYS A 467 28.71 4.52 -3.61
C LYS A 467 30.10 4.10 -3.09
N THR A 468 31.03 3.81 -3.99
CA THR A 468 32.40 3.43 -3.60
C THR A 468 33.07 4.57 -2.82
N PHE A 469 33.65 4.24 -1.65
CA PHE A 469 34.36 5.18 -0.76
C PHE A 469 33.48 6.28 -0.14
N VAL A 470 32.18 6.04 -0.05
CA VAL A 470 31.25 6.93 0.63
C VAL A 470 30.34 6.08 1.52
N ASN A 471 30.08 6.52 2.74
CA ASN A 471 29.13 5.88 3.64
C ASN A 471 27.89 6.76 3.73
N TYR A 472 26.71 6.18 3.54
CA TYR A 472 25.50 6.79 4.08
C TYR A 472 25.33 6.31 5.51
N VAL A 473 25.38 7.23 6.47
CA VAL A 473 25.47 6.91 7.90
C VAL A 473 24.11 7.08 8.57
N TYR A 474 23.83 6.15 9.45
CA TYR A 474 22.65 6.08 10.30
C TYR A 474 23.08 6.04 11.77
N THR A 475 22.25 6.60 12.65
CA THR A 475 22.35 6.37 14.10
C THR A 475 21.25 5.40 14.50
N ILE A 476 21.58 4.41 15.31
CA ILE A 476 20.60 3.53 15.91
C ILE A 476 19.89 4.33 17.00
N ARG A 477 18.59 4.54 16.81
CA ARG A 477 17.73 4.99 17.89
C ARG A 477 17.61 3.79 18.81
N LYS A 478 17.68 4.04 20.12
CA LYS A 478 17.31 2.98 21.05
C LYS A 478 15.81 2.74 20.86
N SER A 479 15.45 1.75 20.03
CA SER A 479 14.10 1.20 20.01
C SER A 479 13.92 0.51 21.35
N GLU A 480 13.44 1.26 22.33
CA GLU A 480 12.90 0.70 23.57
C GLU A 480 11.47 0.20 23.26
N GLY A 481 11.41 -0.77 22.33
CA GLY A 481 10.24 -1.50 21.88
C GLY A 481 10.18 -2.87 22.55
N ASN A 482 10.19 -2.86 23.88
CA ASN A 482 9.64 -3.91 24.72
C ASN A 482 9.18 -3.20 26.01
N ILE A 483 7.88 -3.24 26.32
CA ILE A 483 7.36 -2.63 27.57
C ILE A 483 7.98 -3.33 28.79
N ASP A 484 8.43 -4.58 28.62
CA ASP A 484 9.17 -5.32 29.65
C ASP A 484 10.60 -4.78 29.89
N ALA A 485 11.08 -3.84 29.06
CA ALA A 485 12.41 -3.24 29.17
C ALA A 485 12.43 -1.73 29.48
N ARG A 486 11.29 -1.02 29.44
CA ARG A 486 11.23 0.45 29.59
C ARG A 486 10.38 0.98 30.76
N CYS A 487 9.44 0.19 31.30
CA CYS A 487 8.74 0.58 32.53
C CYS A 487 9.45 -0.01 33.75
N PRO A 488 10.01 0.79 34.67
CA PRO A 488 10.65 0.27 35.89
C PRO A 488 9.68 -0.49 36.79
N VAL A 489 8.38 -0.24 36.63
CA VAL A 489 7.32 -0.85 37.42
C VAL A 489 6.51 -1.82 36.56
N PRO A 490 6.52 -3.13 36.87
CA PRO A 490 5.73 -4.11 36.13
C PRO A 490 4.24 -3.95 36.41
N PHE A 491 3.42 -4.06 35.35
CA PHE A 491 1.96 -3.95 35.42
C PHE A 491 1.29 -4.84 34.38
N LYS A 492 0.01 -5.16 34.60
CA LYS A 492 -0.83 -5.97 33.69
C LYS A 492 -2.13 -5.25 33.38
N PRO A 493 -2.63 -5.29 32.13
CA PRO A 493 -3.96 -4.77 31.81
C PRO A 493 -5.04 -5.59 32.53
N VAL A 494 -6.05 -4.91 33.07
CA VAL A 494 -7.20 -5.52 33.75
C VAL A 494 -8.46 -5.35 32.92
N GLY A 495 -8.72 -4.15 32.40
CA GLY A 495 -9.87 -3.90 31.53
C GLY A 495 -10.47 -2.52 31.62
N CYS A 496 -11.59 -2.34 30.94
CA CYS A 496 -12.29 -1.06 30.77
C CYS A 496 -13.48 -0.95 31.74
N PHE A 497 -13.48 0.03 32.64
CA PHE A 497 -14.47 0.18 33.72
C PHE A 497 -15.09 1.57 33.80
N LYS A 498 -16.37 1.62 34.17
CA LYS A 498 -17.11 2.88 34.25
C LYS A 498 -16.66 3.73 35.44
N ASP A 499 -16.67 5.04 35.24
CA ASP A 499 -16.38 6.02 36.27
C ASP A 499 -17.46 7.08 36.29
N ASN A 500 -18.41 6.90 37.19
CA ASN A 500 -19.54 7.82 37.35
C ASN A 500 -19.12 9.17 37.99
N GLN A 501 -17.83 9.37 38.32
CA GLN A 501 -17.24 10.63 38.81
C GLN A 501 -17.97 11.29 39.99
N LYS A 502 -18.62 10.48 40.83
CA LYS A 502 -19.22 10.99 42.08
C LYS A 502 -18.10 11.39 43.03
N ARG A 503 -18.05 12.68 43.40
CA ARG A 503 -16.95 13.35 44.12
C ARG A 503 -16.36 12.62 45.34
N ASN A 504 -17.18 11.86 46.09
CA ASN A 504 -16.76 11.10 47.28
C ASN A 504 -16.97 9.57 47.12
N ALA A 505 -17.21 9.10 45.90
CA ALA A 505 -17.50 7.71 45.60
C ALA A 505 -16.87 7.27 44.26
N ARG A 506 -15.80 7.93 43.83
CA ARG A 506 -15.09 7.61 42.60
C ARG A 506 -14.37 6.25 42.73
N PRO A 507 -14.37 5.37 41.71
CA PRO A 507 -13.66 4.08 41.76
C PRO A 507 -12.17 4.23 42.07
N LEU A 508 -11.52 5.21 41.47
CA LEU A 508 -10.13 5.59 41.72
C LEU A 508 -10.16 7.07 42.10
N ASP A 509 -9.95 7.38 43.37
CA ASP A 509 -10.31 8.66 43.99
C ASP A 509 -9.18 9.68 44.07
N GLU A 510 -7.93 9.29 43.83
CA GLU A 510 -6.77 10.15 43.80
C GLU A 510 -6.24 10.36 42.37
N LEU A 511 -6.14 11.63 41.95
CA LEU A 511 -5.40 12.02 40.73
C LEU A 511 -3.91 12.04 41.03
N LEU A 512 -3.15 11.14 40.39
CA LEU A 512 -1.70 11.06 40.58
C LEU A 512 -0.94 12.00 39.64
N LEU A 513 -1.35 12.06 38.36
CA LEU A 513 -0.82 12.98 37.36
C LEU A 513 -1.84 13.30 36.26
N THR A 514 -1.66 14.42 35.56
CA THR A 514 -2.49 14.82 34.42
C THR A 514 -1.68 15.53 33.32
N TYR A 515 -2.04 15.27 32.06
CA TYR A 515 -1.52 15.96 30.88
C TYR A 515 -2.55 16.96 30.31
N ARG A 516 -3.77 16.99 30.87
CA ARG A 516 -4.89 17.79 30.35
C ARG A 516 -4.90 19.21 30.87
N ASP A 517 -4.58 19.39 32.14
CA ASP A 517 -4.69 20.66 32.84
C ASP A 517 -3.32 21.16 33.32
N PRO A 518 -2.69 22.11 32.59
CA PRO A 518 -1.44 22.73 32.97
C PRO A 518 -1.49 23.50 34.30
N ASN A 519 -2.68 23.88 34.77
CA ASN A 519 -2.85 24.60 36.02
C ASN A 519 -3.02 23.67 37.22
N SER A 520 -3.14 22.36 36.99
CA SER A 520 -3.26 21.38 38.05
C SER A 520 -1.93 21.23 38.81
N PRO A 521 -1.95 21.14 40.15
CA PRO A 521 -0.74 20.80 40.92
C PRO A 521 -0.21 19.38 40.62
N LYS A 522 -0.98 18.58 39.86
CA LYS A 522 -0.62 17.24 39.38
C LYS A 522 -0.21 17.24 37.90
N TYR A 523 0.01 18.42 37.30
CA TYR A 523 0.40 18.50 35.91
C TYR A 523 1.74 17.79 35.66
N SER A 524 1.80 16.94 34.63
CA SER A 524 3.00 16.16 34.30
C SER A 524 4.11 16.99 33.66
N GLY A 525 3.89 18.28 33.37
CA GLY A 525 4.84 19.16 32.69
C GLY A 525 4.78 19.12 31.15
N THR A 526 4.00 18.19 30.59
CA THR A 526 3.76 18.04 29.14
C THR A 526 2.28 17.84 28.85
N ARG A 527 1.84 18.16 27.62
CA ARG A 527 0.45 17.98 27.17
C ARG A 527 0.28 16.63 26.48
N ILE A 528 -0.97 16.23 26.27
CA ILE A 528 -1.31 15.08 25.42
C ILE A 528 -0.74 15.33 24.02
N ASP A 529 0.07 14.38 23.52
CA ASP A 529 0.56 14.41 22.15
C ASP A 529 -0.35 13.55 21.27
N TRP A 530 -1.16 14.22 20.45
CA TRP A 530 -2.07 13.57 19.52
C TRP A 530 -1.41 13.22 18.18
N GLY A 531 -0.20 13.73 17.92
CA GLY A 531 0.59 13.44 16.73
C GLY A 531 1.41 12.16 16.89
N GLU A 532 1.97 11.96 18.08
CA GLU A 532 2.76 10.78 18.47
C GLU A 532 2.01 9.95 19.53
N TRP A 533 0.79 9.53 19.19
CA TRP A 533 -0.16 8.92 20.14
C TRP A 533 0.38 7.68 20.87
N ASP A 534 1.02 6.77 20.14
CA ASP A 534 1.48 5.50 20.71
C ASP A 534 2.63 5.72 21.70
N ASP A 535 3.59 6.59 21.35
CA ASP A 535 4.70 6.97 22.23
C ASP A 535 4.22 7.73 23.47
N TYR A 536 3.28 8.65 23.27
CA TYR A 536 2.62 9.36 24.36
C TYR A 536 1.90 8.41 25.32
N LEU A 537 1.14 7.46 24.78
CA LEU A 537 0.37 6.51 25.57
C LEU A 537 1.29 5.57 26.37
N ASN A 538 2.43 5.19 25.79
CA ASN A 538 3.49 4.46 26.46
C ASN A 538 4.12 5.27 27.62
N ASP A 539 4.42 6.55 27.43
CA ASP A 539 4.93 7.44 28.49
C ASP A 539 3.91 7.60 29.63
N LEU A 540 2.64 7.82 29.27
CA LEU A 540 1.53 8.00 30.22
C LEU A 540 1.35 6.79 31.14
N VAL A 541 1.30 5.57 30.59
CA VAL A 541 1.08 4.35 31.38
C VAL A 541 2.26 4.09 32.33
N CYS A 542 3.50 4.27 31.86
CA CYS A 542 4.70 4.05 32.65
C CYS A 542 4.79 5.00 33.84
N ARG A 543 4.63 6.31 33.60
CA ARG A 543 4.66 7.31 34.68
C ARG A 543 3.51 7.12 35.67
N CYS A 544 2.35 6.66 35.18
CA CYS A 544 1.24 6.35 36.06
C CYS A 544 1.54 5.16 36.97
N ALA A 545 2.13 4.09 36.42
CA ALA A 545 2.56 2.92 37.17
C ALA A 545 3.60 3.29 38.24
N GLU A 546 4.59 4.12 37.91
CA GLU A 546 5.58 4.64 38.86
C GLU A 546 4.92 5.41 40.01
N LYS A 547 4.04 6.37 39.70
CA LYS A 547 3.36 7.16 40.73
C LYS A 547 2.46 6.32 41.62
N ALA A 548 1.78 5.33 41.06
CA ALA A 548 0.95 4.40 41.83
C ALA A 548 1.81 3.49 42.73
N LYS A 549 2.98 3.03 42.25
CA LYS A 549 3.92 2.23 43.04
C LYS A 549 4.58 3.02 44.16
N GLU A 550 5.00 4.28 43.91
CA GLU A 550 5.50 5.20 44.93
C GLU A 550 4.51 5.36 46.10
N LYS A 551 3.21 5.35 45.77
CA LYS A 551 2.10 5.44 46.72
C LYS A 551 1.66 4.09 47.32
N LYS A 552 2.29 2.99 46.92
CA LYS A 552 1.96 1.61 47.32
C LYS A 552 0.52 1.19 46.98
N TYR A 553 -0.04 1.70 45.89
CA TYR A 553 -1.34 1.28 45.40
C TYR A 553 -1.23 -0.03 44.61
N SER A 554 -2.31 -0.80 44.57
CA SER A 554 -2.34 -2.11 43.89
C SER A 554 -2.77 -2.01 42.42
N HIS A 555 -3.53 -0.97 42.07
CA HIS A 555 -4.08 -0.75 40.73
C HIS A 555 -4.01 0.73 40.38
N PHE A 556 -3.97 1.05 39.11
CA PHE A 556 -4.16 2.41 38.60
C PHE A 556 -5.03 2.39 37.35
N GLY A 557 -5.60 3.53 36.99
CA GLY A 557 -6.45 3.68 35.82
C GLY A 557 -6.12 4.92 35.02
N LEU A 558 -6.24 4.80 33.71
CA LEU A 558 -6.06 5.90 32.78
C LEU A 558 -7.42 6.34 32.24
N GLN A 559 -7.70 7.66 32.29
CA GLN A 559 -8.95 8.26 31.86
C GLN A 559 -8.70 9.56 31.09
N TYR A 560 -9.70 9.99 30.29
CA TYR A 560 -9.68 11.23 29.52
C TYR A 560 -8.42 11.36 28.63
N HIS A 561 -7.90 10.23 28.14
CA HIS A 561 -6.72 10.17 27.28
C HIS A 561 -5.43 10.71 27.92
N GLY A 562 -5.41 11.06 29.21
CA GLY A 562 -4.23 11.71 29.79
C GLY A 562 -4.28 12.01 31.27
N GLU A 563 -5.18 11.38 32.02
CA GLU A 563 -5.23 11.44 33.48
C GLU A 563 -4.92 10.07 34.07
N CYS A 564 -4.11 10.08 35.13
CA CYS A 564 -3.75 8.90 35.89
C CYS A 564 -4.43 8.95 37.25
N TRP A 565 -5.33 8.00 37.49
CA TRP A 565 -6.13 7.88 38.71
C TRP A 565 -5.76 6.60 39.47
N SER A 566 -5.81 6.65 40.79
CA SER A 566 -5.58 5.51 41.69
C SER A 566 -6.25 5.74 43.04
N GLY A 567 -5.97 4.91 44.04
CA GLY A 567 -6.37 5.09 45.43
C GLY A 567 -5.84 3.97 46.34
N PRO A 568 -5.90 4.14 47.67
CA PRO A 568 -5.46 3.11 48.64
C PRO A 568 -6.24 1.79 48.49
N GLU A 569 -7.51 1.87 48.13
CA GLU A 569 -8.41 0.72 47.94
C GLU A 569 -8.61 0.38 46.45
N ALA A 570 -7.72 0.85 45.56
CA ALA A 570 -7.91 0.76 44.11
C ALA A 570 -8.22 -0.67 43.64
N GLY A 571 -7.58 -1.69 44.23
CA GLY A 571 -7.81 -3.10 43.86
C GLY A 571 -9.17 -3.69 44.24
N GLU A 572 -9.92 -3.04 45.12
CA GLU A 572 -11.28 -3.45 45.49
C GLU A 572 -12.35 -2.58 44.84
N THR A 573 -11.99 -1.35 44.49
CA THR A 573 -12.94 -0.31 44.11
C THR A 573 -13.00 -0.01 42.61
N PHE A 574 -11.99 -0.38 41.84
CA PHE A 574 -11.89 -0.04 40.40
C PHE A 574 -13.10 -0.50 39.57
N SER A 575 -13.69 -1.64 39.91
CA SER A 575 -14.79 -2.27 39.16
C SER A 575 -16.18 -1.94 39.69
N LYS A 576 -16.31 -1.09 40.72
CA LYS A 576 -17.59 -0.89 41.46
C LYS A 576 -18.75 -0.32 40.65
N ASN A 577 -18.46 0.37 39.54
CA ASN A 577 -19.50 0.87 38.61
C ASN A 577 -19.76 -0.08 37.43
N GLY A 578 -19.12 -1.25 37.42
CA GLY A 578 -19.20 -2.24 36.36
C GLY A 578 -18.28 -1.97 35.16
N PRO A 579 -18.21 -2.94 34.22
CA PRO A 579 -17.46 -2.78 32.98
C PRO A 579 -18.06 -1.68 32.10
N SER A 580 -17.21 -1.03 31.32
CA SER A 580 -17.62 -0.11 30.26
C SER A 580 -17.74 -0.83 28.91
N GLU A 581 -18.39 -0.20 27.95
CA GLU A 581 -18.40 -0.69 26.57
C GLU A 581 -16.98 -0.61 25.98
N ALA A 582 -16.61 -1.56 25.14
CA ALA A 582 -15.22 -1.73 24.69
C ALA A 582 -14.67 -0.49 23.96
N ASP A 583 -15.52 0.20 23.20
CA ASP A 583 -15.20 1.42 22.44
C ASP A 583 -14.90 2.65 23.32
N ASN A 584 -15.25 2.59 24.62
CA ASN A 584 -14.93 3.62 25.59
C ASN A 584 -13.50 3.55 26.13
N CYS A 585 -12.73 2.50 25.78
CA CYS A 585 -11.30 2.47 25.97
C CYS A 585 -10.60 2.33 24.62
N ILE A 586 -9.51 3.08 24.44
CA ILE A 586 -8.74 3.07 23.21
C ILE A 586 -7.28 2.72 23.49
N GLY A 587 -6.68 1.98 22.58
CA GLY A 587 -5.28 1.59 22.60
C GLY A 587 -4.49 2.29 21.52
N ARG A 588 -3.46 1.60 21.00
CA ARG A 588 -2.59 2.10 19.94
C ARG A 588 -3.34 2.44 18.66
N GLY A 589 -2.87 3.46 17.94
CA GLY A 589 -3.48 3.97 16.71
C GLY A 589 -4.94 4.40 16.86
N PHE A 590 -5.35 4.84 18.07
CA PHE A 590 -6.74 5.19 18.42
C PHE A 590 -7.77 4.07 18.24
N LYS A 591 -7.33 2.81 18.15
CA LYS A 591 -8.21 1.67 17.98
C LYS A 591 -8.97 1.35 19.27
N THR A 592 -10.12 0.71 19.13
CA THR A 592 -10.87 0.15 20.27
C THR A 592 -9.99 -0.86 21.00
N CYS A 593 -9.89 -0.72 22.31
CA CYS A 593 -9.03 -1.57 23.12
C CYS A 593 -9.69 -2.91 23.44
N ASN A 594 -8.96 -4.01 23.19
CA ASN A 594 -9.26 -5.35 23.65
C ASN A 594 -8.29 -5.75 24.78
N PRO A 595 -8.74 -5.84 26.05
CA PRO A 595 -7.87 -6.16 27.18
C PRO A 595 -7.27 -7.58 27.16
N LEU A 596 -7.72 -8.46 26.26
CA LEU A 596 -7.14 -9.80 26.08
C LEU A 596 -5.93 -9.81 25.13
N VAL A 597 -5.75 -8.76 24.32
CA VAL A 597 -4.76 -8.69 23.24
C VAL A 597 -3.88 -7.46 23.37
N ASP A 598 -4.46 -6.32 23.78
CA ASP A 598 -3.76 -5.05 23.89
C ASP A 598 -3.06 -4.90 25.24
N ASP A 599 -1.81 -4.47 25.18
CA ASP A 599 -0.90 -4.28 26.31
C ASP A 599 -1.12 -2.93 27.01
N ILE A 600 -1.50 -1.88 26.25
CA ILE A 600 -1.63 -0.52 26.75
C ILE A 600 -2.88 0.15 26.17
N CYS A 601 -3.74 0.63 27.07
CA CYS A 601 -4.95 1.35 26.73
C CYS A 601 -5.29 2.47 27.72
N VAL A 602 -6.18 3.36 27.30
CA VAL A 602 -6.69 4.47 28.11
C VAL A 602 -8.20 4.63 27.92
N GLY A 603 -8.90 5.00 28.99
CA GLY A 603 -10.32 5.30 28.95
C GLY A 603 -10.62 6.69 28.39
N ARG A 604 -11.76 6.80 27.70
CA ARG A 604 -12.38 8.06 27.29
C ARG A 604 -13.03 8.78 28.48
N GLU A 605 -13.93 9.72 28.22
CA GLU A 605 -14.70 10.40 29.27
C GLU A 605 -15.44 9.39 30.17
N LYS A 606 -15.36 9.58 31.50
CA LYS A 606 -16.08 8.77 32.51
C LYS A 606 -15.79 7.26 32.43
N THR A 607 -14.63 6.88 31.92
CA THR A 607 -14.19 5.49 31.82
C THR A 607 -12.71 5.39 32.20
N ASN A 608 -12.33 4.41 33.01
CA ASN A 608 -10.92 4.10 33.26
C ASN A 608 -10.56 2.81 32.54
N PHE A 609 -9.43 2.80 31.83
CA PHE A 609 -8.75 1.54 31.55
C PHE A 609 -7.81 1.25 32.71
N VAL A 610 -8.00 0.10 33.37
CA VAL A 610 -7.37 -0.23 34.65
C VAL A 610 -6.25 -1.23 34.44
N PHE A 611 -5.17 -1.05 35.20
CA PHE A 611 -4.00 -1.92 35.27
C PHE A 611 -3.76 -2.36 36.72
N SER A 612 -3.23 -3.57 36.89
CA SER A 612 -2.77 -4.09 38.18
C SER A 612 -1.25 -4.05 38.25
N LEU A 613 -0.72 -3.67 39.42
CA LEU A 613 0.71 -3.67 39.72
C LEU A 613 1.09 -5.01 40.36
N TYR A 614 2.26 -5.57 40.01
CA TYR A 614 2.80 -6.78 40.65
C TYR A 614 4.24 -6.63 41.15
#